data_AF-A0A8T4CGT7-F1
#
_entry.id   AF-A0A8T4CGT7-F1
#
_cell.length_a   1.000
_cell.length_b   1.000
_cell.length_c   1.000
_cell.angle_alpha   90.00
_cell.angle_beta   90.00
_cell.angle_gamma   90.00
#
_symmetry.space_group_name_H-M   'P 1'
#
loop_
_entity.id
_entity.type
_entity.pdbx_description
1 polymer ?
#
loop_
_entity_poly.entity_id
_entity_poly.type
_entity_poly.pdbx_seq_one_letter_code
_entity_poly.pdbx_strand_id
1 'polypeptide(L)'
;MPSSASQGSPVYVRYRDHVLFKNIQQPTAEAVERETIGWLTKQTDEIMLIEHDRTIPNLQISSGQGNGIIILKSCVIEIRELPLQKTSDCHLNSSEAIVKGEYALQPKKRKTQNGTGTQRCRP
;
A
#
# COMPACT_ATOMS: atom_id res chain seq x y z
N MET A 1 -14.11 -1.58 23.55
CA MET A 1 -12.78 -1.18 23.07
C MET A 1 -12.35 -2.21 22.03
N PRO A 2 -12.04 -1.83 20.78
CA PRO A 2 -11.56 -2.81 19.82
C PRO A 2 -10.27 -3.42 20.38
N SER A 3 -10.13 -4.74 20.24
CA SER A 3 -9.00 -5.52 20.71
C SER A 3 -7.68 -4.81 20.38
N SER A 4 -6.87 -4.52 21.39
CA SER A 4 -5.59 -3.84 21.21
C SER A 4 -4.68 -4.72 20.35
N ALA A 5 -4.49 -4.34 19.09
CA ALA A 5 -3.55 -5.02 18.21
C ALA A 5 -2.16 -5.05 18.85
N SER A 6 -1.46 -6.16 18.64
CA SER A 6 -0.14 -6.39 19.23
C SER A 6 0.94 -5.58 18.51
N GLN A 7 1.92 -5.06 19.26
CA GLN A 7 3.04 -4.31 18.67
C GLN A 7 3.88 -5.24 17.79
N GLY A 8 4.25 -4.75 16.61
CA GLY A 8 4.98 -5.47 15.58
C GLY A 8 4.09 -6.29 14.63
N SER A 9 2.80 -6.44 14.94
CA SER A 9 1.87 -7.19 14.10
C SER A 9 1.36 -6.37 12.92
N PRO A 10 1.07 -7.04 11.79
CA PRO A 10 0.42 -6.38 10.67
C PRO A 10 -1.04 -6.11 11.00
N VAL A 11 -1.52 -4.93 10.64
CA VAL A 11 -2.87 -4.46 10.94
C VAL A 11 -3.48 -3.80 9.72
N TYR A 12 -4.79 -3.96 9.55
CA TYR A 12 -5.65 -3.09 8.76
C TYR A 12 -6.23 -2.01 9.69
N VAL A 13 -6.27 -0.77 9.23
CA VAL A 13 -6.82 0.37 9.97
C VAL A 13 -7.74 1.18 9.07
N ARG A 14 -8.97 1.45 9.52
CA ARG A 14 -9.87 2.44 8.92
C ARG A 14 -9.99 3.65 9.84
N TYR A 15 -9.80 4.84 9.30
CA TYR A 15 -9.72 6.08 10.08
C TYR A 15 -10.26 7.28 9.31
N ARG A 16 -10.60 8.36 10.02
CA ARG A 16 -10.96 9.66 9.44
C ARG A 16 -9.73 10.53 9.29
N ASP A 17 -9.43 10.94 8.07
CA ASP A 17 -8.31 11.83 7.77
C ASP A 17 -8.67 13.29 8.06
N HIS A 18 -7.70 14.03 8.57
CA HIS A 18 -7.91 15.43 8.89
C HIS A 18 -8.07 16.26 7.62
N VAL A 19 -9.08 17.12 7.59
CA VAL A 19 -9.29 18.06 6.48
C VAL A 19 -8.62 19.38 6.83
N LEU A 20 -7.64 19.78 6.02
CA LEU A 20 -7.04 21.10 6.12
C LEU A 20 -7.98 22.13 5.51
N PHE A 21 -8.26 23.21 6.25
CA PHE A 21 -9.07 24.32 5.77
C PHE A 21 -8.36 25.66 5.98
N LYS A 22 -8.75 26.68 5.21
CA LYS A 22 -8.23 28.04 5.34
C LYS A 22 -9.37 29.05 5.15
N ASN A 23 -9.55 29.93 6.14
CA ASN A 23 -10.44 31.11 6.08
C ASN A 23 -11.90 30.82 5.69
N ILE A 24 -12.47 29.71 6.15
CA ILE A 24 -13.89 29.39 5.94
C ILE A 24 -14.69 29.60 7.23
N GLN A 25 -15.83 30.31 7.14
CA GLN A 25 -16.72 30.57 8.28
C GLN A 25 -17.57 29.35 8.64
N GLN A 26 -17.89 28.49 7.67
CA GLN A 26 -18.64 27.26 7.88
C GLN A 26 -17.94 26.11 7.15
N PRO A 27 -17.23 25.24 7.87
CA PRO A 27 -16.67 24.01 7.32
C PRO A 27 -17.81 23.12 6.80
N THR A 28 -17.80 22.82 5.51
CA THR A 28 -18.81 21.98 4.83
C THR A 28 -18.26 20.62 4.41
N ALA A 29 -16.95 20.42 4.49
CA ALA A 29 -16.30 19.16 4.13
C ALA A 29 -16.16 18.26 5.35
N GLU A 30 -16.67 17.03 5.24
CA GLU A 30 -16.47 15.98 6.23
C GLU A 30 -15.09 15.34 6.12
N ALA A 31 -14.59 14.82 7.23
CA ALA A 31 -13.34 14.06 7.25
C ALA A 31 -13.47 12.81 6.37
N VAL A 32 -12.50 12.63 5.46
CA VAL A 32 -12.51 11.51 4.50
C VAL A 32 -12.14 10.22 5.23
N GLU A 33 -12.96 9.18 5.08
CA GLU A 33 -12.57 7.84 5.54
C GLU A 33 -11.46 7.28 4.67
N ARG A 34 -10.42 6.75 5.32
CA ARG A 34 -9.29 6.10 4.68
C ARG A 34 -9.05 4.75 5.30
N GLU A 35 -8.45 3.88 4.51
CA GLU A 35 -7.98 2.56 4.94
C GLU A 35 -6.49 2.44 4.67
N THR A 36 -5.77 1.78 5.57
CA THR A 36 -4.37 1.39 5.35
C THR A 36 -4.09 0.00 5.90
N ILE A 37 -3.00 -0.61 5.42
CA ILE A 37 -2.40 -1.82 5.98
C ILE A 37 -0.92 -1.54 6.26
N GLY A 38 -0.44 -1.96 7.41
CA GLY A 38 0.97 -1.88 7.77
C GLY A 38 1.27 -2.53 9.10
N TRP A 39 2.50 -2.39 9.59
CA TRP A 39 2.91 -2.92 10.89
C TRP A 39 2.73 -1.89 11.98
N LEU A 40 2.07 -2.27 13.08
CA LEU A 40 1.91 -1.41 14.25
C LEU A 40 3.21 -1.34 15.04
N THR A 41 4.05 -0.33 14.81
CA THR A 41 5.40 -0.29 15.41
C THR A 41 5.47 0.43 16.74
N LYS A 42 4.55 1.36 17.00
CA LYS A 42 4.40 2.05 18.28
C LYS A 42 2.94 2.41 18.51
N GLN A 43 2.51 2.32 19.76
CA GLN A 43 1.25 2.91 20.20
C GLN A 43 1.40 3.55 21.58
N THR A 44 0.75 4.69 21.76
CA THR A 44 0.53 5.33 23.07
C THR A 44 -0.97 5.43 23.31
N ASP A 45 -1.41 6.15 24.34
CA ASP A 45 -2.84 6.39 24.57
C ASP A 45 -3.48 7.27 23.49
N GLU A 46 -2.69 8.08 22.79
CA GLU A 46 -3.18 9.07 21.81
C GLU A 46 -2.92 8.67 20.36
N ILE A 47 -1.79 8.03 20.09
CA ILE A 47 -1.32 7.79 18.71
C ILE A 47 -0.96 6.34 18.46
N MET A 48 -0.93 6.00 17.17
CA MET A 48 -0.43 4.74 16.64
C MET A 48 0.39 5.00 15.38
N LEU A 49 1.57 4.37 15.30
CA LEU A 49 2.47 4.41 14.16
C LEU A 49 2.29 3.14 13.35
N ILE A 50 1.92 3.31 12.08
CA ILE A 50 1.74 2.24 11.11
C ILE A 50 2.84 2.38 10.06
N GLU A 51 3.79 1.45 10.02
CA GLU A 51 4.82 1.39 8.97
C GLU A 51 4.33 0.57 7.79
N HIS A 52 4.43 1.12 6.58
CA HIS A 52 4.12 0.42 5.32
C HIS A 52 5.34 -0.28 4.74
N ASP A 53 6.53 0.29 4.98
CA ASP A 53 7.82 -0.24 4.55
C ASP A 53 8.79 -0.14 5.72
N ARG A 54 9.42 -1.26 6.08
CA ARG A 54 10.28 -1.37 7.26
C ARG A 54 11.53 -2.18 6.95
N THR A 55 12.64 -1.75 7.53
CA THR A 55 13.90 -2.51 7.45
C THR A 55 13.82 -3.72 8.36
N ILE A 56 14.09 -4.92 7.82
CA ILE A 56 14.30 -6.12 8.63
C ILE A 56 15.72 -6.03 9.25
N PRO A 57 15.85 -5.94 10.58
CA PRO A 57 17.16 -5.83 11.21
C PRO A 57 18.02 -7.06 10.92
N ASN A 58 19.33 -6.84 10.73
CA ASN A 58 20.30 -7.93 10.60
C ASN A 58 21.64 -7.53 11.26
N LEU A 59 22.65 -8.41 11.17
CA LEU A 59 23.95 -8.20 11.82
C LEU A 59 24.67 -6.91 11.38
N GLN A 60 24.39 -6.42 10.16
CA GLN A 60 25.04 -5.26 9.56
C GLN A 60 24.15 -4.00 9.59
N ILE A 61 22.83 -4.18 9.65
CA ILE A 61 21.83 -3.11 9.59
C ILE A 61 21.06 -3.12 10.92
N SER A 62 21.41 -2.18 11.81
CA SER A 62 20.57 -1.85 12.96
C SER A 62 19.17 -1.49 12.49
N SER A 63 18.15 -1.69 13.33
CA SER A 63 16.75 -1.33 13.04
C SER A 63 16.66 -0.01 12.26
N GLY A 64 16.27 -0.10 10.99
CA GLY A 64 16.21 1.06 10.09
C GLY A 64 14.97 1.91 10.33
N GLN A 65 14.97 3.11 9.74
CA GLN A 65 13.79 4.00 9.72
C GLN A 65 12.74 3.41 8.77
N GLY A 66 11.53 3.16 9.27
CA GLY A 66 10.40 2.76 8.44
C GLY A 66 9.65 3.96 7.88
N ASN A 67 9.00 3.78 6.74
CA ASN A 67 8.08 4.76 6.17
C ASN A 67 6.64 4.37 6.51
N GLY A 68 5.83 5.35 6.91
CA GLY A 68 4.52 5.05 7.44
C GLY A 68 3.66 6.28 7.70
N ILE A 69 2.62 6.07 8.50
CA ILE A 69 1.71 7.12 8.93
C ILE A 69 1.50 7.08 10.45
N ILE A 70 1.28 8.26 11.02
CA ILE A 70 0.85 8.43 12.41
C ILE A 70 -0.65 8.70 12.38
N ILE A 71 -1.42 7.91 13.12
CA ILE A 71 -2.88 8.04 13.22
C ILE A 71 -3.23 8.35 14.68
N LEU A 72 -4.05 9.38 14.89
CA LEU A 72 -4.64 9.64 16.20
C LEU A 72 -5.70 8.58 16.48
N LYS A 73 -5.67 7.98 17.68
CA LYS A 73 -6.64 6.94 18.07
C LYS A 73 -8.08 7.45 18.07
N SER A 74 -8.29 8.74 18.32
CA SER A 74 -9.60 9.41 18.21
C SER A 74 -10.17 9.42 16.78
N CYS A 75 -9.33 9.27 15.77
CA CYS A 75 -9.74 9.20 14.37
C CYS A 75 -9.98 7.77 13.88
N VAL A 76 -9.62 6.76 14.66
CA VAL A 76 -9.74 5.36 14.27
C VAL A 76 -11.19 4.92 14.36
N ILE A 77 -11.70 4.38 13.25
CA ILE A 77 -13.03 3.79 13.16
C ILE A 77 -12.93 2.28 13.42
N GLU A 78 -11.91 1.63 12.87
CA GLU A 78 -11.74 0.18 12.94
C GLU A 78 -10.26 -0.20 12.89
N ILE A 79 -9.88 -1.22 13.66
CA ILE A 79 -8.57 -1.85 13.58
C ILE A 79 -8.73 -3.37 13.61
N ARG A 80 -8.00 -4.06 12.71
CA ARG A 80 -7.99 -5.52 12.63
C ARG A 80 -6.55 -6.01 12.51
N GLU A 81 -6.13 -6.90 13.41
CA GLU A 81 -4.87 -7.61 13.26
C GLU A 81 -4.97 -8.61 12.10
N LEU A 82 -3.95 -8.65 11.26
CA LEU A 82 -3.90 -9.50 10.07
C LEU A 82 -3.01 -10.72 10.34
N PRO A 83 -3.44 -11.94 9.97
CA PRO A 83 -2.68 -13.16 10.20
C PRO A 83 -1.56 -13.35 9.15
N LEU A 84 -0.62 -12.41 9.05
CA LEU A 84 0.50 -12.48 8.09
C LEU A 84 1.78 -13.09 8.69
N GLN A 85 1.74 -13.56 9.93
CA GLN A 85 2.87 -14.29 10.53
C GLN A 85 2.91 -15.70 9.92
N LYS A 86 4.02 -16.06 9.23
CA LYS A 86 4.36 -17.36 8.58
C LYS A 86 4.36 -17.40 7.03
N THR A 87 4.82 -16.37 6.34
CA THR A 87 5.16 -16.50 4.91
C THR A 87 6.65 -16.79 4.74
N SER A 88 7.12 -17.94 5.26
CA SER A 88 8.45 -18.47 4.90
C SER A 88 8.49 -18.99 3.46
N ASP A 89 7.33 -19.25 2.87
CA ASP A 89 7.21 -20.02 1.63
C ASP A 89 6.87 -19.15 0.41
N CYS A 90 6.85 -17.81 0.57
CA CYS A 90 6.69 -16.89 -0.56
C CYS A 90 8.02 -16.74 -1.32
N HIS A 91 8.39 -17.78 -2.07
CA HIS A 91 9.41 -17.66 -3.09
C HIS A 91 8.94 -16.70 -4.19
N LEU A 92 9.24 -15.41 -4.03
CA LEU A 92 9.03 -14.39 -5.07
C LEU A 92 9.79 -14.74 -6.36
N ASN A 93 10.81 -15.59 -6.24
CA ASN A 93 11.48 -16.25 -7.36
C ASN A 93 11.21 -17.75 -7.25
N SER A 94 10.23 -18.27 -8.00
CA SER A 94 10.19 -19.72 -8.25
C SER A 94 11.50 -20.10 -8.96
N SER A 95 12.19 -21.13 -8.48
CA SER A 95 13.32 -21.74 -9.19
C SER A 95 12.88 -22.50 -10.44
N GLU A 96 11.57 -22.57 -10.70
CA GLU A 96 11.04 -23.09 -11.95
C GLU A 96 11.60 -22.25 -13.11
N ALA A 97 12.20 -22.96 -14.07
CA ALA A 97 12.71 -22.35 -15.27
C ALA A 97 11.59 -21.50 -15.89
N ILE A 98 11.88 -20.23 -16.19
CA ILE A 98 11.04 -19.40 -17.02
C ILE A 98 10.80 -20.18 -18.31
N VAL A 99 9.66 -20.87 -18.40
CA VAL A 99 9.21 -21.47 -19.65
C VAL A 99 9.00 -20.28 -20.55
N LYS A 100 9.90 -20.13 -21.54
CA LYS A 100 9.95 -19.07 -22.55
C LYS A 100 8.55 -18.64 -22.99
N GLY A 101 8.02 -17.67 -22.26
CA GLY A 101 6.74 -17.02 -22.50
C GLY A 101 6.91 -15.52 -22.48
N GLU A 102 8.12 -15.02 -22.78
CA GLU A 102 8.36 -13.61 -23.08
C GLU A 102 7.71 -13.27 -24.43
N TYR A 103 6.40 -13.00 -24.39
CA TYR A 103 5.69 -12.40 -25.52
C TYR A 103 5.80 -10.88 -25.53
N ALA A 104 6.15 -10.26 -24.39
CA ALA A 104 6.21 -8.81 -24.24
C ALA A 104 7.40 -8.16 -24.99
N LEU A 105 8.47 -8.92 -25.25
CA LEU A 105 9.68 -8.43 -25.93
C LEU A 105 9.82 -8.93 -27.37
N GLN A 106 8.77 -9.53 -27.96
CA GLN A 106 8.82 -10.00 -29.35
C GLN A 106 8.12 -9.02 -30.31
N PRO A 107 8.81 -7.98 -30.80
CA PRO A 107 8.23 -7.03 -31.75
C PRO A 107 7.73 -7.70 -33.04
N LYS A 108 8.28 -8.88 -33.40
CA LYS A 108 7.90 -9.65 -34.60
C LYS A 108 6.55 -10.36 -34.51
N LYS A 109 5.89 -10.43 -33.35
CA LYS A 109 4.58 -11.08 -33.18
C LYS A 109 3.41 -10.11 -33.00
N ARG A 110 3.64 -8.79 -33.15
CA ARG A 110 2.54 -7.83 -33.26
C ARG A 110 1.80 -8.05 -34.57
N LYS A 111 0.64 -8.70 -34.50
CA LYS A 111 -0.34 -8.71 -35.58
C LYS A 111 -1.09 -7.38 -35.52
N THR A 112 -0.54 -6.34 -36.14
CA THR A 112 -1.31 -5.13 -36.44
C THR A 112 -2.38 -5.55 -37.46
N GLN A 113 -3.66 -5.41 -37.11
CA GLN A 113 -4.70 -5.48 -38.12
C GLN A 113 -4.45 -4.32 -39.10
N ASN A 114 -4.08 -4.65 -40.33
CA ASN A 114 -4.07 -3.69 -41.42
C ASN A 114 -5.52 -3.34 -41.73
N GLY A 115 -6.02 -2.27 -41.12
CA GLY A 115 -7.19 -1.56 -41.62
C GLY A 115 -6.80 -0.90 -42.93
N THR A 116 -7.21 -1.49 -44.05
CA THR A 116 -7.20 -0.84 -45.37
C THR A 116 -8.21 0.31 -45.36
N GLY A 117 -7.76 1.49 -44.94
CA GLY A 117 -8.46 2.76 -45.12
C GLY A 117 -7.72 3.61 -46.14
N THR A 118 -8.02 3.40 -47.42
CA THR A 118 -7.54 4.27 -48.50
C THR A 118 -8.47 5.49 -48.59
N GLN A 119 -8.00 6.69 -48.26
CA GLN A 119 -8.36 7.87 -49.05
C GLN A 119 -7.35 9.01 -48.90
N ARG A 120 -7.01 9.55 -50.07
CA ARG A 120 -5.96 10.53 -50.34
C ARG A 120 -6.43 11.93 -49.97
N CYS A 121 -5.58 12.72 -49.33
CA CYS A 121 -5.63 14.18 -49.47
C CYS A 121 -4.49 14.61 -50.38
N ARG A 122 -4.84 15.28 -51.48
CA ARG A 122 -3.92 15.99 -52.39
C ARG A 122 -3.91 17.49 -52.01
N PRO A 123 -2.86 18.23 -52.42
CA PRO A 123 -2.44 19.48 -51.79
C PRO A 123 -3.46 20.62 -51.88
#